data_AF-A0A941LAV6-F1
#
_entry.id   AF-A0A941LAV6-F1
#
_cell.length_a   1.000
_cell.length_b   1.000
_cell.length_c   1.000
_cell.angle_alpha   90.00
_cell.angle_beta   90.00
_cell.angle_gamma   90.00
#
_symmetry.space_group_name_H-M   'P 1'
#
loop_
_entity.id
_entity.type
_entity.pdbx_description
1 polymer ?
#
loop_
_entity_poly.entity_id
_entity_poly.type
_entity_poly.pdbx_seq_one_letter_code
_entity_poly.pdbx_strand_id
1 'polypeptide(L)'
;MSQRTMLYAAFWILMVGGIEGCTTMQPGSSTTLPSSAFFQADPVELKPLQAIAHAQDSRMKNCHKGPACEEAYYTRALVALFENRADAITVFQELRTAMPNSRYEGATTGWLNLLQDTAVSTSQNKALMVQLKHEVLHHLLDRGDLTASRAVKDHERRVAELAR
;
A
#
# COMPACT_ATOMS: atom_id res chain seq x y z
N MET A 1 25.58 -65.62 33.14
CA MET A 1 25.29 -64.16 33.09
C MET A 1 25.47 -63.71 31.67
N SER A 2 24.34 -63.38 31.02
CA SER A 2 24.20 -63.42 29.57
C SER A 2 24.26 -62.01 28.98
N GLN A 3 25.14 -61.86 27.99
CA GLN A 3 25.51 -60.68 27.19
C GLN A 3 24.32 -59.91 26.56
N ARG A 4 23.09 -60.45 26.66
CA ARG A 4 21.85 -59.87 26.12
C ARG A 4 21.24 -58.76 27.00
N THR A 5 21.50 -58.73 28.30
CA THR A 5 20.94 -57.69 29.19
C THR A 5 21.69 -56.36 29.16
N MET A 6 22.97 -56.36 28.77
CA MET A 6 23.76 -55.12 28.67
C MET A 6 23.45 -54.29 27.42
N LEU A 7 23.01 -54.92 26.32
CA LEU A 7 22.68 -54.19 25.08
C LEU A 7 21.36 -53.40 25.18
N TYR A 8 20.42 -53.86 26.01
CA TYR A 8 19.16 -53.16 26.24
C TYR A 8 19.29 -51.94 27.14
N ALA A 9 20.23 -51.96 28.09
CA ALA A 9 20.46 -50.83 28.98
C ALA A 9 21.16 -49.65 28.29
N ALA A 10 22.02 -49.91 27.31
CA ALA A 10 22.68 -48.86 26.52
C ALA A 10 21.73 -48.19 25.52
N PHE A 11 20.70 -48.90 25.03
CA PHE A 11 19.76 -48.36 24.05
C PHE A 11 18.69 -47.44 24.65
N TRP A 12 18.46 -47.52 25.97
CA TRP A 12 17.48 -46.67 26.67
C TRP A 12 18.03 -45.32 27.15
N ILE A 13 19.35 -45.09 27.09
CA ILE A 13 19.99 -43.88 27.64
C ILE A 13 20.26 -42.81 26.54
N LEU A 14 20.03 -43.12 25.27
CA LEU A 14 20.28 -42.18 24.15
C LEU A 14 19.07 -41.35 23.68
N MET A 15 17.90 -41.49 24.31
CA MET A 15 16.69 -40.73 23.95
C MET A 15 16.21 -39.81 25.08
N VAL A 16 17.13 -39.26 25.86
CA VAL A 16 16.87 -38.14 26.78
C VAL A 16 18.01 -37.15 26.63
N GLY A 17 17.79 -36.08 25.86
CA GLY A 17 18.75 -34.97 25.82
C GLY A 17 18.64 -34.02 24.65
N GLY A 18 17.92 -32.91 24.87
CA GLY A 18 18.11 -31.62 24.20
C GLY A 18 17.45 -31.50 22.82
N ILE A 19 16.63 -30.51 22.51
CA ILE A 19 16.45 -29.17 23.07
C ILE A 19 15.06 -28.71 22.60
N GLU A 20 14.10 -28.54 23.51
CA GLU A 20 12.96 -27.66 23.27
C GLU A 20 13.49 -26.22 23.32
N GLY A 21 14.06 -25.82 22.19
CA GLY A 21 14.41 -24.45 21.86
C GLY A 21 13.54 -23.94 20.72
N CYS A 22 12.23 -24.22 20.75
CA CYS A 22 11.32 -23.26 20.14
C CYS A 22 11.31 -22.08 21.09
N THR A 23 12.16 -21.09 20.80
CA THR A 23 11.82 -19.73 21.18
C THR A 23 10.40 -19.53 20.68
N THR A 24 9.43 -19.60 21.60
CA THR A 24 8.20 -18.87 21.43
C THR A 24 8.66 -17.41 21.47
N MET A 25 9.17 -16.94 20.33
CA MET A 25 8.94 -15.57 19.93
C MET A 25 7.43 -15.52 19.88
N GLN A 26 6.86 -15.15 21.03
CA GLN A 26 5.60 -14.46 21.10
C GLN A 26 5.61 -13.54 19.89
N PRO A 27 4.77 -13.76 18.86
CA PRO A 27 4.64 -12.80 17.80
C PRO A 27 4.08 -11.58 18.52
N GLY A 28 4.97 -10.68 18.94
CA GLY A 28 4.59 -9.40 19.50
C GLY A 28 3.75 -8.80 18.42
N SER A 29 2.43 -8.75 18.65
CA SER A 29 1.38 -8.46 17.68
C SER A 29 1.93 -8.29 16.28
N SER A 30 2.10 -9.39 15.55
CA SER A 30 2.16 -9.29 14.10
C SER A 30 0.77 -8.77 13.72
N THR A 31 0.62 -7.46 13.80
CA THR A 31 -0.44 -6.69 13.16
C THR A 31 -0.21 -6.97 11.69
N THR A 32 -0.69 -8.13 11.24
CA THR A 32 -0.68 -8.48 9.83
C THR A 32 -1.43 -7.35 9.17
N LEU A 33 -0.70 -6.51 8.42
CA LEU A 33 -1.34 -5.40 7.73
C LEU A 33 -2.44 -6.05 6.87
N PRO A 34 -3.69 -5.55 6.94
CA PRO A 34 -4.75 -6.12 6.15
C PRO A 34 -4.34 -6.03 4.69
N SER A 35 -4.14 -7.17 4.04
CA SER A 35 -3.71 -7.23 2.63
C SER A 35 -4.86 -6.92 1.66
N SER A 36 -6.05 -6.62 2.19
CA SER A 36 -7.20 -6.20 1.40
C SER A 36 -7.13 -4.71 1.05
N ALA A 37 -7.72 -4.35 -0.10
CA ALA A 37 -7.95 -2.96 -0.47
C ALA A 37 -8.79 -2.24 0.61
N PHE A 38 -8.50 -0.96 0.81
CA PHE A 38 -9.26 -0.12 1.74
C PHE A 38 -10.63 0.26 1.17
N PHE A 39 -10.68 0.52 -0.14
CA PHE A 39 -11.91 0.70 -0.89
C PHE A 39 -12.06 -0.36 -1.97
N GLN A 40 -13.28 -0.83 -2.19
CA GLN A 40 -13.60 -1.70 -3.32
C GLN A 40 -13.79 -0.83 -4.57
N ALA A 41 -13.01 -1.07 -5.62
CA ALA A 41 -13.17 -0.42 -6.92
C ALA A 41 -14.09 -1.24 -7.83
N ASP A 42 -14.93 -0.54 -8.60
CA ASP A 42 -15.74 -1.17 -9.64
C ASP A 42 -14.89 -1.50 -10.87
N PRO A 43 -15.23 -2.53 -11.66
CA PRO A 43 -14.42 -2.94 -12.83
C PRO A 43 -14.18 -1.80 -13.85
N VAL A 44 -15.10 -0.84 -13.94
CA VAL A 44 -14.98 0.32 -14.82
C VAL A 44 -13.97 1.34 -14.31
N GLU A 45 -13.73 1.38 -13.00
CA GLU A 45 -12.82 2.30 -12.30
C GLU A 45 -11.37 1.78 -12.32
N LEU A 46 -11.18 0.46 -12.38
CA LEU A 46 -9.87 -0.18 -12.29
C LEU A 46 -8.89 0.28 -13.37
N LYS A 47 -9.33 0.32 -14.64
CA LYS A 47 -8.45 0.66 -15.76
C LYS A 47 -7.95 2.12 -15.70
N PRO A 48 -8.82 3.12 -15.46
CA PRO A 48 -8.38 4.50 -15.18
C PRO A 48 -7.44 4.60 -13.97
N LEU A 49 -7.79 3.96 -12.84
CA LEU A 49 -6.96 3.98 -11.63
C LEU A 49 -5.56 3.42 -11.89
N GLN A 50 -5.47 2.29 -12.59
CA GLN A 50 -4.20 1.67 -12.97
C GLN A 50 -3.35 2.59 -13.88
N ALA A 51 -3.98 3.28 -14.83
CA ALA A 51 -3.29 4.25 -15.69
C ALA A 51 -2.71 5.42 -14.87
N ILE A 52 -3.46 5.91 -13.87
CA ILE A 52 -3.00 6.95 -12.95
C ILE A 52 -1.82 6.44 -12.11
N ALA A 53 -1.90 5.22 -11.55
CA ALA A 53 -0.82 4.60 -10.79
C ALA A 53 0.48 4.55 -11.60
N HIS A 54 0.45 3.98 -12.81
CA HIS A 54 1.62 3.89 -13.69
C HIS A 54 2.23 5.26 -14.01
N ALA A 55 1.38 6.26 -14.24
CA ALA A 55 1.85 7.62 -14.49
C ALA A 55 2.56 8.23 -13.28
N GLN A 56 2.05 7.99 -12.06
CA GLN A 56 2.70 8.48 -10.85
C GLN A 56 3.96 7.68 -10.51
N ASP A 57 3.98 6.37 -10.70
CA ASP A 57 5.18 5.53 -10.50
C ASP A 57 6.33 6.00 -11.39
N SER A 58 6.04 6.37 -12.65
CA SER A 58 7.03 6.96 -13.55
C SER A 58 7.54 8.32 -13.04
N ARG A 59 6.67 9.16 -12.50
CA ARG A 59 7.07 10.47 -11.94
C ARG A 59 7.90 10.32 -10.68
N MET A 60 7.52 9.40 -9.78
CA MET A 60 8.23 9.11 -8.54
C MET A 60 9.65 8.61 -8.79
N LYS A 61 9.90 7.85 -9.86
CA LYS A 61 11.26 7.45 -10.26
C LYS A 61 12.14 8.63 -10.68
N ASN A 62 11.55 9.69 -11.19
CA ASN A 62 12.24 10.83 -11.77
C ASN A 62 12.27 12.06 -10.85
N CYS A 63 11.62 11.99 -9.68
CA CYS A 63 11.56 13.07 -8.71
C CYS A 63 11.99 12.58 -7.34
N HIS A 64 12.57 13.47 -6.53
CA HIS A 64 12.93 13.14 -5.14
C HIS A 64 12.27 14.07 -4.13
N LYS A 65 12.07 15.36 -4.47
CA LYS A 65 11.46 16.38 -3.60
C LYS A 65 10.73 17.45 -4.43
N GLY A 66 9.89 18.23 -3.75
CA GLY A 66 9.23 19.41 -4.29
C GLY A 66 7.79 19.14 -4.76
N PRO A 67 7.06 20.20 -5.19
CA PRO A 67 5.60 20.14 -5.30
C PRO A 67 5.07 19.07 -6.26
N ALA A 68 5.75 18.85 -7.39
CA ALA A 68 5.39 17.84 -8.36
C ALA A 68 5.62 16.41 -7.83
N CYS A 69 6.62 16.23 -6.96
CA CYS A 69 6.92 14.94 -6.36
C CYS A 69 5.95 14.62 -5.24
N GLU A 70 5.70 15.58 -4.34
CA GLU A 70 4.69 15.45 -3.29
C GLU A 70 3.33 15.06 -3.84
N GLU A 71 2.96 15.65 -4.98
CA GLU A 71 1.74 15.36 -5.69
C GLU A 71 1.70 13.97 -6.33
N ALA A 72 2.83 13.51 -6.89
CA ALA A 72 2.94 12.16 -7.43
C ALA A 72 2.79 11.10 -6.34
N TYR A 73 3.51 11.27 -5.22
CA TYR A 73 3.41 10.40 -4.06
C TYR A 73 2.00 10.40 -3.45
N TYR A 74 1.40 11.58 -3.25
CA TYR A 74 0.05 11.68 -2.68
C TYR A 74 -1.00 11.02 -3.58
N THR A 75 -0.94 11.27 -4.89
CA THR A 75 -1.87 10.67 -5.86
C THR A 75 -1.66 9.15 -5.93
N ARG A 76 -0.41 8.67 -5.92
CA ARG A 76 -0.10 7.23 -5.93
C ARG A 76 -0.65 6.54 -4.68
N ALA A 77 -0.51 7.16 -3.51
CA ALA A 77 -1.04 6.65 -2.26
C ALA A 77 -2.57 6.58 -2.25
N LEU A 78 -3.25 7.58 -2.83
CA LEU A 78 -4.71 7.55 -2.99
C LEU A 78 -5.17 6.42 -3.91
N VAL A 79 -4.46 6.14 -5.02
CA VAL A 79 -4.79 5.00 -5.88
C VAL A 79 -4.57 3.68 -5.13
N ALA A 80 -3.50 3.57 -4.34
CA ALA A 80 -3.21 2.38 -3.55
C ALA A 80 -4.33 2.02 -2.55
N LEU A 81 -5.17 2.98 -2.14
CA LEU A 81 -6.35 2.70 -1.30
C LEU A 81 -7.31 1.69 -1.95
N PHE A 82 -7.34 1.63 -3.28
CA PHE A 82 -8.17 0.70 -4.05
C PHE A 82 -7.44 -0.60 -4.40
N GLU A 83 -6.11 -0.63 -4.26
CA GLU A 83 -5.27 -1.78 -4.61
C GLU A 83 -4.97 -2.63 -3.38
N ASN A 84 -4.35 -2.01 -2.37
CA ASN A 84 -3.90 -2.67 -1.15
C ASN A 84 -3.71 -1.65 -0.02
N ARG A 85 -4.32 -1.91 1.15
CA ARG A 85 -4.18 -1.06 2.33
C ARG A 85 -2.72 -0.94 2.78
N ALA A 86 -1.93 -2.01 2.69
CA ALA A 86 -0.52 -1.99 3.08
C ALA A 86 0.33 -1.12 2.14
N ASP A 87 0.08 -1.17 0.83
CA ASP A 87 0.77 -0.33 -0.15
C ASP A 87 0.42 1.14 0.07
N ALA A 88 -0.86 1.45 0.34
CA ALA A 88 -1.28 2.81 0.65
C ALA A 88 -0.56 3.37 1.87
N ILE A 89 -0.50 2.60 2.97
CA ILE A 89 0.25 2.96 4.17
C ILE A 89 1.72 3.23 3.84
N THR A 90 2.35 2.36 3.06
CA THR A 90 3.77 2.48 2.69
C THR A 90 4.02 3.76 1.92
N VAL A 91 3.25 4.06 0.87
CA VAL A 91 3.44 5.27 0.06
C VAL A 91 3.13 6.55 0.86
N PHE A 92 2.11 6.55 1.73
CA PHE A 92 1.84 7.68 2.63
C PHE A 92 2.98 7.89 3.64
N GLN A 93 3.56 6.82 4.17
CA GLN A 93 4.73 6.92 5.05
C GLN A 93 5.93 7.48 4.31
N GLU A 94 6.19 7.02 3.08
CA GLU A 94 7.27 7.56 2.23
C GLU A 94 7.09 9.05 1.93
N LEU A 95 5.87 9.49 1.58
CA LEU A 95 5.59 10.91 1.39
C LEU A 95 5.97 11.73 2.63
N ARG A 96 5.55 11.27 3.80
CA ARG A 96 5.80 11.95 5.07
C ARG A 96 7.29 11.99 5.44
N THR A 97 8.05 10.94 5.12
CA THR A 97 9.48 10.86 5.48
C THR A 97 10.37 11.56 4.45
N ALA A 98 10.11 11.39 3.16
CA ALA A 98 10.89 12.01 2.09
C ALA A 98 10.64 13.52 2.00
N MET A 99 9.42 13.96 2.28
CA MET A 99 8.96 15.34 2.13
C MET A 99 8.21 15.81 3.40
N PRO A 100 8.95 16.01 4.51
CA PRO A 100 8.38 16.60 5.71
C PRO A 100 7.91 18.03 5.39
N ASN A 101 6.73 18.41 5.88
CA ASN A 101 6.03 19.67 5.54
C ASN A 101 5.50 19.76 4.10
N SER A 102 5.22 18.63 3.44
CA SER A 102 4.46 18.66 2.19
C SER A 102 3.11 19.34 2.38
N ARG A 103 2.54 19.90 1.31
CA ARG A 103 1.17 20.46 1.34
C ARG A 103 0.09 19.45 1.74
N TYR A 104 0.42 18.16 1.73
CA TYR A 104 -0.48 17.06 2.08
C TYR A 104 -0.24 16.53 3.49
N GLU A 105 0.62 17.14 4.32
CA GLU A 105 0.98 16.60 5.64
C GLU A 105 -0.23 16.24 6.51
N GLY A 106 -1.20 17.15 6.63
CA GLY A 106 -2.42 16.92 7.39
C GLY A 106 -3.25 15.77 6.81
N ALA A 107 -3.42 15.74 5.49
CA ALA A 107 -4.17 14.68 4.81
C ALA A 107 -3.48 13.31 4.94
N THR A 108 -2.16 13.25 4.76
CA THR A 108 -1.34 12.05 4.91
C THR A 108 -1.42 11.51 6.33
N THR A 109 -1.39 12.38 7.34
CA THR A 109 -1.57 11.98 8.75
C THR A 109 -2.97 11.43 9.01
N GLY A 110 -4.00 12.10 8.48
CA GLY A 110 -5.39 11.61 8.56
C GLY A 110 -5.56 10.24 7.92
N TRP A 111 -5.01 10.03 6.72
CA TRP A 111 -5.02 8.74 6.05
C TRP A 111 -4.31 7.66 6.83
N LEU A 112 -3.11 7.92 7.35
CA LEU A 112 -2.37 6.92 8.13
C LEU A 112 -3.13 6.50 9.40
N ASN A 113 -3.75 7.46 10.10
CA ASN A 113 -4.59 7.13 11.26
C ASN A 113 -5.79 6.26 10.85
N LEU A 114 -6.48 6.63 9.77
CA LEU A 114 -7.65 5.89 9.27
C LEU A 114 -7.26 4.48 8.77
N LEU A 115 -6.12 4.37 8.09
CA LEU A 115 -5.58 3.12 7.56
C LEU A 115 -4.92 2.26 8.63
N GLN A 116 -4.75 2.72 9.86
CA GLN A 116 -4.22 1.91 10.96
C GLN A 116 -5.32 1.52 11.95
N ASP A 117 -6.41 2.28 11.99
CA ASP A 117 -7.55 1.98 12.83
C ASP A 117 -8.37 0.81 12.24
N THR A 118 -8.57 -0.23 13.05
CA THR A 118 -9.40 -1.40 12.74
C THR A 118 -10.87 -1.18 13.09
N ALA A 119 -11.21 -0.14 13.86
CA ALA A 119 -12.58 0.19 14.26
C ALA A 119 -13.36 0.97 13.17
N VAL A 120 -12.67 1.49 12.14
CA VAL A 120 -13.31 2.25 11.04
C VAL A 120 -14.34 1.42 10.27
N SER A 121 -14.27 0.09 10.34
CA SER A 121 -15.26 -0.83 9.73
C SER A 121 -16.58 -0.98 10.51
N THR A 122 -16.79 -0.25 11.60
CA THR A 122 -18.03 -0.32 12.39
C THR A 122 -19.23 0.25 11.59
N SER A 123 -20.42 -0.33 11.76
CA SER A 123 -21.62 0.01 10.99
C SER A 123 -21.97 1.51 10.96
N GLN A 124 -21.65 2.25 12.03
CA GLN A 124 -21.87 3.70 12.14
C GLN A 124 -21.08 4.53 11.11
N ASN A 125 -19.92 4.04 10.65
CA ASN A 125 -19.05 4.80 9.75
C ASN A 125 -19.18 4.40 8.27
N LYS A 126 -20.05 3.43 7.94
CA LYS A 126 -20.19 2.94 6.56
C LYS A 126 -20.58 4.03 5.57
N ALA A 127 -21.54 4.89 5.93
CA ALA A 127 -21.98 5.98 5.04
C ALA A 127 -20.84 6.98 4.78
N LEU A 128 -20.08 7.33 5.82
CA LEU A 128 -18.91 8.21 5.72
C LEU A 128 -17.82 7.58 4.83
N MET A 129 -17.58 6.28 4.96
CA MET A 129 -16.62 5.55 4.14
C MET A 129 -17.03 5.51 2.66
N VAL A 130 -18.33 5.38 2.37
CA VAL A 130 -18.83 5.47 0.99
C VAL A 130 -18.64 6.87 0.43
N GLN A 131 -18.93 7.92 1.19
CA GLN A 131 -18.70 9.30 0.77
C GLN A 131 -17.21 9.57 0.52
N LEU A 132 -16.34 9.11 1.44
CA LEU A 132 -14.90 9.26 1.30
C LEU A 132 -14.37 8.52 0.06
N LYS A 133 -14.87 7.31 -0.23
CA LYS A 133 -14.56 6.59 -1.47
C LYS A 133 -14.90 7.47 -2.68
N HIS A 134 -16.13 8.01 -2.74
CA HIS A 134 -16.58 8.80 -3.89
C HIS A 134 -15.75 10.06 -4.07
N GLU A 135 -15.42 10.76 -2.99
CA GLU A 135 -14.60 11.97 -3.04
C GLU A 135 -13.20 11.67 -3.58
N VAL A 136 -12.56 10.62 -3.07
CA VAL A 136 -11.23 10.20 -3.55
C VAL A 136 -11.29 9.82 -5.02
N LEU A 137 -12.28 9.03 -5.41
CA LEU A 137 -12.43 8.59 -6.78
C LEU A 137 -12.67 9.78 -7.72
N HIS A 138 -13.56 10.70 -7.36
CA HIS A 138 -13.82 11.91 -8.11
C HIS A 138 -12.55 12.73 -8.30
N HIS A 139 -11.80 12.97 -7.21
CA HIS A 139 -10.53 13.71 -7.27
C HIS A 139 -9.49 13.01 -8.16
N LEU A 140 -9.41 11.68 -8.14
CA LEU A 140 -8.48 10.92 -8.99
C LEU A 140 -8.86 10.98 -10.47
N LEU A 141 -10.15 10.77 -10.78
CA LEU A 141 -10.62 10.66 -12.17
C LEU A 141 -10.72 12.02 -12.87
N ASP A 142 -11.26 13.05 -12.21
CA ASP A 142 -11.32 14.42 -12.77
C ASP A 142 -9.91 14.92 -13.13
N ARG A 143 -8.96 14.66 -12.23
CA ARG A 143 -7.56 14.99 -12.44
C ARG A 143 -6.92 14.14 -13.54
N GLY A 144 -7.25 12.85 -13.61
CA GLY A 144 -6.85 11.95 -14.69
C GLY A 144 -7.26 12.49 -16.05
N ASP A 145 -8.51 12.90 -16.18
CA ASP A 145 -9.08 13.46 -17.41
C ASP A 145 -8.37 14.76 -17.83
N LEU A 146 -8.06 15.65 -16.88
CA LEU A 146 -7.28 16.85 -17.14
C LEU A 146 -5.87 16.53 -17.65
N THR A 147 -5.21 15.50 -17.12
CA THR A 147 -3.88 15.08 -17.61
C THR A 147 -3.93 14.41 -18.97
N ALA A 148 -4.95 13.57 -19.23
CA ALA A 148 -5.18 12.94 -20.52
C ALA A 148 -5.47 13.98 -21.61
N SER A 149 -6.34 14.95 -21.31
CA SER A 149 -6.67 16.06 -22.21
C SER A 149 -5.43 16.87 -22.62
N ARG A 150 -4.55 17.18 -21.65
CA ARG A 150 -3.28 17.88 -21.93
C ARG A 150 -2.35 17.04 -22.81
N ALA A 151 -2.26 15.73 -22.59
CA ALA A 151 -1.41 14.85 -23.39
C ALA A 151 -1.89 14.76 -24.85
N VAL A 152 -3.21 14.70 -25.07
CA VAL A 152 -3.81 14.71 -26.42
C VAL A 152 -3.47 16.02 -27.13
N LYS A 153 -3.67 17.17 -26.47
CA LYS A 153 -3.36 18.49 -27.03
C LYS A 153 -1.87 18.65 -27.40
N ASP A 154 -0.98 18.12 -26.56
CA ASP A 154 0.46 18.17 -26.81
C ASP A 154 0.87 17.24 -27.98
N HIS A 155 0.21 16.09 -28.12
CA HIS A 155 0.39 15.19 -29.25
C HIS A 155 -0.08 15.84 -30.56
N GLU A 156 -1.26 16.45 -30.59
CA GLU A 156 -1.78 17.16 -31.77
C GLU A 156 -0.86 18.30 -32.21
N ARG A 157 -0.31 19.08 -31.25
CA ARG A 157 0.68 20.11 -31.56
C ARG A 157 1.91 19.53 -32.25
N ARG A 158 2.47 18.43 -31.73
CA ARG A 158 3.64 17.78 -32.33
C ARG A 158 3.35 17.26 -33.73
N VAL A 159 2.15 16.71 -33.97
CA VAL A 159 1.74 16.26 -35.32
C VAL A 159 1.62 17.46 -36.28
N ALA A 160 1.06 18.58 -35.83
CA ALA A 160 0.93 19.79 -36.64
C ALA A 160 2.29 20.43 -36.99
N GLU A 161 3.29 20.32 -36.11
CA GLU A 161 4.65 20.80 -36.36
C GLU A 161 5.41 19.93 -37.39
N LEU A 162 5.14 18.62 -37.42
CA LEU A 162 5.75 17.68 -38.38
C LEU A 162 5.11 17.72 -39.78
N ALA A 163 3.90 18.28 -39.89
CA ALA A 163 3.17 18.41 -41.15
C ALA A 163 3.51 19.70 -41.93
N ARG A 164 4.49 20.49 -41.46
CA ARG A 164 4.97 21.72 -42.09
C ARG A 164 6.39 21.54 -42.60
#